data_AF-A0AB34H3V6-F1
#
_entry.id   AF-A0AB34H3V6-F1
#
_cell.length_a   1.000
_cell.length_b   1.000
_cell.length_c   1.000
_cell.angle_alpha   90.00
_cell.angle_beta   90.00
_cell.angle_gamma   90.00
#
_symmetry.space_group_name_H-M   'P 1'
#
loop_
_entity.id
_entity.type
_entity.pdbx_description
1 polymer ?
#
loop_
_entity_poly.entity_id
_entity_poly.type
_entity_poly.pdbx_seq_one_letter_code
_entity_poly.pdbx_strand_id
1 'polypeptide(L)'
;MWAALRLALRPCARAAAPAPRAYHGDSVATLGTQPDSSSAIYQENYEQMKALVNQLHERAQNIRLGGGEKARARHISRGKLLPRERVDNLIDPGSPFLELSQFAGYQLYGDEEVPAGGIITGIGRVSGQAELSTGIPGFCAISLAAAVG
;
A
#
# COMPACT_ATOMS: atom_id res chain seq x y z
N MET A 1 45.77 -3.26 -41.02
CA MET A 1 45.67 -1.94 -40.35
C MET A 1 44.18 -1.66 -40.09
N TRP A 2 43.48 -2.36 -39.21
CA TRP A 2 43.33 -2.14 -37.75
C TRP A 2 43.14 -0.66 -37.35
N ALA A 3 41.88 -0.27 -37.11
CA ALA A 3 41.52 0.78 -36.15
C ALA A 3 40.10 0.50 -35.63
N ALA A 4 40.04 -0.22 -34.51
CA ALA A 4 38.80 -0.51 -33.78
C ALA A 4 38.35 0.75 -33.03
N LEU A 5 37.18 1.29 -33.40
CA LEU A 5 36.52 2.37 -32.67
C LEU A 5 35.89 1.76 -31.40
N ARG A 6 36.63 1.78 -30.29
CA ARG A 6 36.10 1.40 -28.98
C ARG A 6 35.08 2.45 -28.53
N LEU A 7 33.80 2.11 -28.65
CA LEU A 7 32.71 2.84 -28.02
C LEU A 7 32.90 2.72 -26.50
N ALA A 8 33.42 3.77 -25.86
CA ALA A 8 33.55 3.83 -24.42
C ALA A 8 32.15 3.82 -23.81
N LEU A 9 31.74 2.67 -23.27
CA LEU A 9 30.56 2.54 -22.42
C LEU A 9 30.74 3.48 -21.24
N ARG A 10 29.98 4.58 -21.22
CA ARG A 10 29.89 5.46 -20.06
C ARG A 10 29.38 4.63 -18.89
N PRO A 11 30.10 4.53 -17.76
CA PRO A 11 29.54 3.92 -16.57
C PRO A 11 28.32 4.76 -16.15
N CYS A 12 27.15 4.12 -16.06
CA CYS A 12 25.99 4.71 -15.40
C CYS A 12 26.43 5.10 -14.00
N ALA A 13 26.48 6.40 -13.73
CA ALA A 13 26.68 6.90 -12.38
C ALA A 13 25.58 6.28 -11.49
N ARG A 14 26.00 5.54 -10.47
CA ARG A 14 25.12 5.02 -9.44
C ARG A 14 24.39 6.23 -8.85
N ALA A 15 23.08 6.31 -9.06
CA ALA A 15 22.26 7.35 -8.46
C ALA A 15 22.57 7.39 -6.95
N ALA A 16 22.89 8.58 -6.44
CA ALA A 16 23.16 8.78 -5.02
C ALA A 16 21.96 8.23 -4.23
N ALA A 17 22.24 7.46 -3.17
CA ALA A 17 21.18 7.05 -2.25
C ALA A 17 20.40 8.30 -1.80
N PRO A 18 19.06 8.27 -1.80
CA PRO A 18 18.29 9.44 -1.41
C PRO A 18 18.70 9.83 0.01
N ALA A 19 19.11 11.09 0.18
CA ALA A 19 19.46 11.62 1.50
C ALA A 19 18.28 11.37 2.46
N PRO A 20 18.53 10.95 3.72
CA PRO A 20 17.46 10.81 4.68
C PRO A 20 16.75 12.16 4.79
N ARG A 21 15.44 12.19 4.51
CA ARG A 21 14.63 13.37 4.80
C ARG A 21 14.77 13.67 6.28
N ALA A 22 15.32 14.83 6.61
CA ALA A 22 15.21 15.37 7.96
C ALA A 22 13.72 15.68 8.22
N TYR A 23 13.00 14.70 8.76
CA TYR A 23 11.75 14.99 9.45
C TYR A 23 12.08 15.95 10.59
N HIS A 24 11.24 16.94 10.88
CA HIS A 24 11.46 17.87 11.99
C HIS A 24 11.71 17.06 13.28
N GLY A 25 12.95 17.08 13.79
CA GLY A 25 13.24 16.57 15.13
C GLY A 25 14.55 15.79 15.28
N ASP A 26 15.69 16.47 15.23
CA ASP A 26 16.92 15.96 15.86
C ASP A 26 16.92 16.23 17.39
N SER A 27 15.83 16.81 17.93
CA SER A 27 15.51 16.84 19.36
C SER A 27 13.99 16.87 19.54
N VAL A 28 13.40 15.71 19.75
CA VAL A 28 11.98 15.56 20.06
C VAL A 28 11.84 15.47 21.58
N ALA A 29 10.92 16.24 22.17
CA ALA A 29 10.62 16.11 23.59
C ALA A 29 10.04 14.72 23.87
N THR A 30 10.69 13.95 24.74
CA THR A 30 10.20 12.63 25.14
C THR A 30 8.95 12.76 25.98
N LEU A 31 7.83 12.23 25.50
CA LEU A 31 6.60 12.08 26.28
C LEU A 31 6.87 11.05 27.39
N GLY A 32 6.75 11.48 28.64
CA GLY A 32 7.28 10.80 29.83
C GLY A 32 6.47 9.62 30.36
N THR A 33 5.62 8.98 29.57
CA THR A 33 4.75 7.90 30.09
C THR A 33 4.87 6.64 29.26
N GLN A 34 5.60 5.66 29.77
CA GLN A 34 5.41 4.27 29.36
C GLN A 34 4.27 3.69 30.20
N PRO A 35 3.23 3.12 29.58
CA PRO A 35 2.17 2.44 30.33
C PRO A 35 2.75 1.18 30.99
N ASP A 36 2.33 0.90 32.22
CA ASP A 36 2.67 -0.36 32.90
C ASP A 36 1.92 -1.52 32.25
N SER A 37 2.62 -2.33 31.46
CA SER A 37 2.06 -3.48 30.77
C SER A 37 1.66 -4.64 31.68
N SER A 38 2.11 -4.63 32.94
CA SER A 38 1.78 -5.67 33.92
C SER A 38 0.50 -5.36 34.71
N SER A 39 0.02 -4.13 34.65
CA SER A 39 -1.22 -3.71 35.31
C SER A 39 -2.44 -4.43 34.72
N ALA A 40 -3.36 -4.85 35.59
CA ALA A 40 -4.60 -5.52 35.19
C ALA A 40 -5.44 -4.65 34.23
N ILE A 41 -5.46 -3.33 34.44
CA ILE A 41 -6.19 -2.38 33.57
C ILE A 41 -5.59 -2.37 32.16
N TYR A 42 -4.26 -2.40 32.04
CA TYR A 42 -3.60 -2.46 30.74
C TYR A 42 -3.94 -3.76 30.01
N GLN A 43 -3.90 -4.89 30.72
CA GLN A 43 -4.19 -6.21 30.15
C GLN A 43 -5.63 -6.32 29.65
N GLU A 44 -6.60 -5.81 30.42
CA GLU A 44 -8.01 -5.79 30.02
C GLU A 44 -8.22 -4.93 28.77
N ASN A 45 -7.70 -3.69 28.77
CA ASN A 45 -7.79 -2.79 27.62
C ASN A 45 -7.10 -3.38 26.37
N TYR A 46 -5.95 -4.04 26.57
CA TYR A 46 -5.22 -4.69 25.50
C TYR A 46 -6.03 -5.82 24.87
N GLU A 47 -6.63 -6.71 25.67
CA GLU A 47 -7.44 -7.82 25.16
C GLU A 47 -8.70 -7.33 24.43
N GLN A 48 -9.38 -6.31 24.96
CA GLN A 48 -10.53 -5.69 24.29
C GLN A 48 -10.15 -5.07 22.94
N MET A 49 -9.08 -4.27 22.90
CA MET A 49 -8.61 -3.66 21.66
C MET A 49 -8.14 -4.71 20.65
N LYS A 50 -7.42 -5.73 21.11
CA LYS A 50 -6.97 -6.85 20.28
C LYS A 50 -8.14 -7.58 19.64
N ALA A 51 -9.22 -7.82 20.37
CA ALA A 51 -10.43 -8.43 19.81
C ALA A 51 -11.03 -7.57 18.68
N LEU A 52 -11.11 -6.25 18.87
CA LEU A 52 -11.61 -5.33 17.83
C LEU A 52 -10.69 -5.29 16.60
N VAL A 53 -9.38 -5.27 16.80
CA VAL A 53 -8.39 -5.31 15.70
C VAL A 53 -8.48 -6.62 14.93
N ASN A 54 -8.67 -7.75 15.61
CA ASN A 54 -8.86 -9.04 14.95
C ASN A 54 -10.13 -9.04 14.09
N GLN A 55 -11.25 -8.54 14.62
CA GLN A 55 -12.49 -8.40 13.86
C GLN A 55 -12.32 -7.47 12.64
N LEU A 56 -11.59 -6.37 12.80
CA LEU A 56 -11.26 -5.47 11.69
C LEU A 56 -10.47 -6.20 10.60
N HIS A 57 -9.44 -6.96 10.99
CA HIS A 57 -8.62 -7.73 10.06
C HIS A 57 -9.43 -8.81 9.33
N GLU A 58 -10.26 -9.57 10.03
CA GLU A 58 -11.14 -10.58 9.41
C GLU A 58 -12.05 -9.96 8.36
N ARG A 59 -12.71 -8.83 8.68
CA ARG A 59 -13.57 -8.12 7.72
C ARG A 59 -12.77 -7.56 6.55
N ALA A 60 -11.58 -7.01 6.80
CA ALA A 60 -10.70 -6.51 5.74
C ALA A 60 -10.27 -7.65 4.78
N GLN A 61 -10.01 -8.86 5.30
CA GLN A 61 -9.71 -10.02 4.47
C GLN A 61 -10.90 -10.43 3.59
N ASN A 62 -12.11 -10.39 4.12
CA ASN A 62 -13.32 -10.67 3.33
C ASN A 62 -13.49 -9.64 2.20
N ILE A 63 -13.35 -8.34 2.50
CA ILE A 63 -13.39 -7.27 1.50
C ILE A 63 -12.29 -7.44 0.44
N ARG A 64 -11.09 -7.91 0.85
CA ARG A 64 -9.96 -8.16 -0.06
C ARG A 64 -10.30 -9.19 -1.14
N LEU A 65 -11.24 -10.11 -0.89
CA LEU A 65 -11.73 -11.07 -1.88
C LEU A 65 -12.52 -10.41 -3.03
N GLY A 66 -13.01 -9.18 -2.87
CA GLY A 66 -13.78 -8.47 -3.89
C GLY A 66 -15.14 -9.14 -4.14
N GLY A 67 -15.58 -9.20 -5.40
CA GLY A 67 -16.88 -9.77 -5.82
C GLY A 67 -17.00 -11.31 -5.71
N GLY A 68 -16.27 -11.92 -4.78
CA GLY A 68 -16.27 -13.36 -4.53
C GLY A 68 -15.47 -14.20 -5.53
N GLU A 69 -15.39 -15.49 -5.25
CA GLU A 69 -14.60 -16.46 -6.04
C GLU A 69 -15.06 -16.57 -7.50
N LYS A 70 -16.38 -16.45 -7.75
CA LYS A 70 -16.96 -16.50 -9.09
C LYS A 70 -16.44 -15.35 -9.98
N ALA A 71 -16.44 -14.11 -9.47
CA ALA A 71 -15.94 -12.96 -10.21
C ALA A 71 -14.43 -13.09 -10.46
N ARG A 72 -13.67 -13.54 -9.46
CA ARG A 72 -12.22 -13.80 -9.60
C ARG A 72 -11.94 -14.85 -10.67
N ALA A 73 -12.64 -15.99 -10.63
CA ALA A 73 -12.50 -17.05 -11.62
C ALA A 73 -12.82 -16.57 -13.05
N ARG A 74 -13.85 -15.71 -13.21
CA ARG A 74 -14.17 -15.07 -14.52
C ARG A 74 -13.06 -14.15 -15.02
N HIS A 75 -12.37 -13.42 -14.16
CA HIS A 75 -11.24 -12.59 -14.57
C HIS A 75 -10.04 -13.44 -14.97
N ILE A 76 -9.72 -14.47 -14.17
CA ILE A 76 -8.60 -15.37 -14.41
C ILE A 76 -8.82 -16.19 -15.69
N SER A 77 -10.04 -16.69 -15.94
CA SER A 77 -10.35 -17.46 -17.16
C SER A 77 -10.21 -16.63 -18.44
N ARG A 78 -10.30 -15.31 -18.34
CA ARG A 78 -10.06 -14.36 -19.44
C ARG A 78 -8.58 -13.96 -19.59
N GLY A 79 -7.67 -14.57 -18.80
CA GLY A 79 -6.24 -14.22 -18.78
C GLY A 79 -5.95 -12.83 -18.21
N LYS A 80 -6.88 -12.24 -17.43
CA LYS A 80 -6.69 -10.93 -16.82
C LYS A 80 -6.21 -11.07 -15.38
N LEU A 81 -5.22 -10.27 -15.02
CA LEU A 81 -4.77 -10.13 -13.63
C LEU A 81 -5.88 -9.55 -12.75
N LEU A 82 -5.91 -9.96 -11.48
CA LEU A 82 -6.80 -9.36 -10.49
C LEU A 82 -6.41 -7.90 -10.20
N PRO A 83 -7.36 -7.05 -9.79
CA PRO A 83 -7.07 -5.64 -9.50
C PRO A 83 -5.91 -5.42 -8.53
N ARG A 84 -5.85 -6.20 -7.44
CA ARG A 84 -4.76 -6.12 -6.45
C ARG A 84 -3.43 -6.62 -7.02
N GLU A 85 -3.43 -7.68 -7.81
CA GLU A 85 -2.23 -8.17 -8.50
C GLU A 85 -1.69 -7.15 -9.50
N ARG A 86 -2.57 -6.36 -10.15
CA ARG A 86 -2.13 -5.25 -11.02
C ARG A 86 -1.46 -4.14 -10.23
N VAL A 87 -1.97 -3.82 -9.04
CA VAL A 87 -1.35 -2.85 -8.13
C VAL A 87 0.01 -3.37 -7.66
N ASP A 88 0.08 -4.64 -7.24
CA ASP A 88 1.32 -5.27 -6.79
C ASP A 88 2.40 -5.29 -7.90
N ASN A 89 2.01 -5.53 -9.16
CA ASN A 89 2.91 -5.49 -10.31
C ASN A 89 3.28 -4.05 -10.75
N LEU A 90 2.48 -3.05 -10.40
CA LEU A 90 2.74 -1.65 -10.73
C LEU A 90 3.76 -1.03 -9.75
N ILE A 91 3.74 -1.49 -8.50
CA ILE A 91 4.53 -0.94 -7.40
C ILE A 91 5.94 -1.53 -7.40
N ASP A 92 6.92 -0.74 -6.96
CA ASP A 92 8.31 -1.19 -6.87
C ASP A 92 8.45 -2.33 -5.85
N PRO A 93 9.20 -3.41 -6.17
CA PRO A 93 9.44 -4.52 -5.25
C PRO A 93 10.01 -4.04 -3.90
N GLY A 94 9.36 -4.43 -2.81
CA GLY A 94 9.78 -4.06 -1.45
C GLY A 94 9.37 -2.65 -1.01
N SER A 95 8.65 -1.89 -1.84
CA SER A 95 8.08 -0.61 -1.42
C SER A 95 6.72 -0.79 -0.74
N PRO A 96 6.39 0.03 0.29
CA PRO A 96 5.11 -0.06 0.98
C PRO A 96 3.98 0.50 0.11
N PHE A 97 2.80 -0.11 0.22
CA PHE A 97 1.54 0.38 -0.35
C PHE A 97 0.56 0.70 0.78
N LEU A 98 0.09 1.95 0.83
CA LEU A 98 -0.97 2.38 1.75
C LEU A 98 -2.29 2.42 1.00
N GLU A 99 -3.14 1.42 1.22
CA GLU A 99 -4.48 1.39 0.65
C GLU A 99 -5.42 2.36 1.40
N LEU A 100 -6.27 3.06 0.64
CA LEU A 100 -7.23 4.02 1.15
C LEU A 100 -8.65 3.46 1.02
N SER A 101 -9.46 3.70 2.06
CA SER A 101 -10.91 3.46 2.06
C SER A 101 -11.32 2.02 1.74
N GLN A 102 -10.63 1.01 2.30
CA GLN A 102 -10.98 -0.41 2.15
C GLN A 102 -12.46 -0.72 2.47
N PHE A 103 -13.02 -0.05 3.48
CA PHE A 103 -14.40 -0.25 3.93
C PHE A 103 -15.43 0.66 3.24
N ALA A 104 -15.07 1.31 2.14
CA ALA A 104 -16.02 2.14 1.38
C ALA A 104 -17.23 1.28 0.94
N GLY A 105 -18.44 1.75 1.25
CA GLY A 105 -19.69 1.06 0.90
C GLY A 105 -20.05 -0.15 1.78
N TYR A 106 -19.29 -0.44 2.84
CA TYR A 106 -19.57 -1.57 3.74
C TYR A 106 -20.95 -1.42 4.39
N GLN A 107 -21.82 -2.43 4.20
CA GLN A 107 -23.20 -2.49 4.71
C GLN A 107 -24.11 -1.33 4.28
N LEU A 108 -23.78 -0.62 3.20
CA LEU A 108 -24.56 0.53 2.75
C LEU A 108 -25.75 0.15 1.84
N TYR A 109 -25.62 -0.94 1.08
CA TYR A 109 -26.56 -1.31 0.01
C TYR A 109 -27.40 -2.56 0.33
N GLY A 110 -27.68 -2.80 1.61
CA GLY A 110 -28.52 -3.92 2.04
C GLY A 110 -27.94 -5.28 1.66
N ASP A 111 -28.59 -5.97 0.71
CA ASP A 111 -28.23 -7.31 0.26
C ASP A 111 -27.08 -7.34 -0.77
N GLU A 112 -26.74 -6.19 -1.36
CA GLU A 112 -25.64 -6.09 -2.33
C GLU A 112 -24.35 -5.66 -1.65
N GLU A 113 -23.37 -6.57 -1.61
CA GLU A 113 -22.05 -6.25 -1.06
C GLU A 113 -21.14 -5.66 -2.15
N VAL A 114 -20.80 -4.38 -1.99
CA VAL A 114 -19.88 -3.66 -2.89
C VAL A 114 -18.56 -3.41 -2.15
N PRO A 115 -17.61 -4.36 -2.19
CA PRO A 115 -16.35 -4.24 -1.47
C PRO A 115 -15.51 -3.07 -2.01
N ALA A 116 -14.96 -2.27 -1.09
CA ALA A 116 -14.15 -1.08 -1.37
C ALA A 116 -14.82 -0.06 -2.33
N GLY A 117 -16.16 -0.03 -2.40
CA GLY A 117 -16.89 0.84 -3.33
C GLY A 117 -16.58 0.58 -4.81
N GLY A 118 -16.06 -0.61 -5.14
CA GLY A 118 -15.69 -0.97 -6.51
C GLY A 118 -14.40 -0.30 -7.02
N ILE A 119 -13.59 0.30 -6.14
CA ILE A 119 -12.32 0.95 -6.52
C ILE A 119 -11.26 0.60 -5.50
N ILE A 120 -10.06 0.25 -5.97
CA ILE A 120 -8.89 0.09 -5.11
C ILE A 120 -8.03 1.32 -5.30
N THR A 121 -7.88 2.11 -4.23
CA THR A 121 -7.06 3.32 -4.24
C THR A 121 -5.97 3.24 -3.19
N GLY A 122 -4.81 3.82 -3.47
CA GLY A 122 -3.77 3.89 -2.47
C GLY A 122 -2.55 4.68 -2.92
N ILE A 123 -1.59 4.76 -2.00
CA ILE A 123 -0.35 5.50 -2.16
C ILE A 123 0.79 4.49 -2.19
N GLY A 124 1.58 4.49 -3.26
CA GLY A 124 2.72 3.60 -3.45
C GLY A 124 3.83 4.24 -4.27
N ARG A 125 5.01 3.60 -4.27
CA ARG A 125 6.15 4.02 -5.11
C ARG A 125 6.15 3.25 -6.42
N VAL A 126 6.41 3.96 -7.51
CA VAL A 126 6.46 3.39 -8.87
C VAL A 126 7.69 3.92 -9.58
N SER A 127 8.48 3.04 -10.18
CA SER A 127 9.67 3.35 -10.99
C SER A 127 10.76 4.15 -10.26
N GLY A 128 10.94 3.90 -8.96
CA GLY A 128 11.98 4.54 -8.15
C GLY A 128 11.76 6.05 -7.91
N GLN A 129 10.74 6.67 -8.52
CA GLN A 129 10.45 8.07 -8.33
C GLN A 129 9.75 8.31 -7.00
N ALA A 130 10.54 8.80 -6.05
CA ALA A 130 10.12 9.87 -5.16
C ALA A 130 10.84 11.14 -5.62
N GLU A 131 10.60 11.58 -6.86
CA GLU A 131 11.23 12.81 -7.37
C GLU A 131 10.22 13.65 -8.14
N LEU A 132 9.93 14.82 -7.58
CA LEU A 132 9.34 15.93 -8.30
C LEU A 132 10.34 17.08 -8.15
N SER A 133 10.79 17.63 -9.27
CA SER A 133 11.59 18.86 -9.37
C SER A 133 10.81 20.13 -8.96
N THR A 134 9.74 19.99 -8.17
CA THR A 134 8.92 21.08 -7.64
C THR A 134 8.38 20.72 -6.25
N GLY A 135 9.23 20.69 -5.22
CA GLY A 135 8.91 21.08 -3.83
C GLY A 135 7.76 20.40 -3.05
N ILE A 136 7.01 19.45 -3.60
CA ILE A 136 5.90 18.76 -2.93
C ILE A 136 6.20 17.26 -2.94
N PRO A 137 6.09 16.52 -1.80
CA PRO A 137 6.31 15.08 -1.78
C PRO A 137 5.37 14.35 -2.74
N GLY A 138 5.88 13.97 -3.91
CA GLY A 138 5.15 13.24 -4.94
C GLY A 138 4.93 11.79 -4.53
N PHE A 139 3.78 11.52 -3.94
CA PHE A 139 3.19 10.19 -3.85
C PHE A 139 2.36 9.96 -5.11
N CYS A 140 2.55 8.85 -5.82
CA CYS A 140 1.65 8.50 -6.91
C CYS A 140 0.37 7.94 -6.30
N ALA A 141 -0.75 8.66 -6.46
CA ALA A 141 -2.07 8.14 -6.14
C ALA A 141 -2.42 7.08 -7.18
N ILE A 142 -2.34 5.81 -6.79
CA ILE A 142 -2.73 4.67 -7.62
C ILE A 142 -4.22 4.48 -7.39
N SER A 143 -5.03 4.95 -8.33
CA SER A 143 -6.48 4.68 -8.35
C SER A 143 -6.76 3.68 -9.46
N LEU A 144 -7.05 2.43 -9.08
CA LEU A 144 -7.50 1.41 -10.01
C LEU A 144 -9.00 1.17 -9.80
N ALA A 145 -9.81 1.78 -10.64
CA ALA A 145 -11.23 1.47 -10.75
C ALA A 145 -11.37 0.07 -11.36
N ALA A 146 -11.45 -0.93 -10.49
CA ALA A 146 -11.84 -2.25 -10.91
C ALA A 146 -13.34 -2.36 -10.75
N ALA A 147 -14.08 -2.03 -11.82
CA ALA A 147 -15.48 -2.41 -11.92
C ALA A 147 -15.58 -3.91 -11.61
N VAL A 148 -16.01 -4.23 -10.39
CA VAL A 148 -16.23 -5.58 -9.90
C VAL A 148 -17.51 -6.05 -10.59
N GLY A 149 -17.37 -6.54 -11.82
CA GLY A 149 -18.44 -6.99 -12.71
C GLY A 149 -18.11 -8.32 -13.37
#